data_AF-A0A942CUC0-F1
#
_entry.id   AF-A0A942CUC0-F1
#
_cell.length_a   1.000
_cell.length_b   1.000
_cell.length_c   1.000
_cell.angle_alpha   90.00
_cell.angle_beta   90.00
_cell.angle_gamma   90.00
#
_symmetry.space_group_name_H-M   'P 1'
#
loop_
_entity.id
_entity.type
_entity.pdbx_description
1 polymer ?
#
loop_
_entity_poly.entity_id
_entity_poly.type
_entity_poly.pdbx_seq_one_letter_code
_entity_poly.pdbx_strand_id
1 'polypeptide(L)'
;MSVKPELVFDVCWEVYRGAREVLESKRGISALKPEKAGKFLWRPDVKARLNEWVADFALAGQAALDEPDRASRMVMFRMYYLGMAPYETARHFLGLSEMNWVNWSEEIRRRCGAEMLRRGMFPPRKYFG
;
A
#
# COMPACT_ATOMS: atom_id res chain seq x y z
N MET A 1 6.92 -0.40 -24.01
CA MET A 1 6.61 -1.60 -23.21
C MET A 1 5.71 -1.18 -22.07
N SER A 2 4.47 -1.69 -22.02
CA SER A 2 3.57 -1.42 -20.89
C SER A 2 4.06 -2.22 -19.68
N VAL A 3 4.28 -1.56 -18.54
CA VAL A 3 4.68 -2.22 -17.30
C VAL A 3 3.49 -3.01 -16.76
N LYS A 4 3.72 -4.23 -16.28
CA LYS A 4 2.66 -5.03 -15.65
C LYS A 4 2.22 -4.38 -14.33
N PRO A 5 0.92 -4.14 -14.10
CA PRO A 5 0.42 -3.54 -12.86
C PRO A 5 0.87 -4.30 -11.60
N GLU A 6 0.91 -5.63 -11.65
CA GLU A 6 1.33 -6.47 -10.54
C GLU A 6 2.78 -6.18 -10.11
N LEU A 7 3.68 -6.00 -11.09
CA LEU A 7 5.07 -5.62 -10.83
C LEU A 7 5.15 -4.23 -10.20
N VAL A 8 4.31 -3.30 -10.64
CA VAL A 8 4.25 -1.96 -10.05
C VAL A 8 3.85 -2.04 -8.59
N PHE A 9 2.81 -2.82 -8.30
CA PHE A 9 2.39 -3.04 -6.93
C PHE A 9 3.51 -3.64 -6.08
N ASP A 10 4.17 -4.71 -6.56
CA ASP A 10 5.22 -5.39 -5.81
C ASP A 10 6.36 -4.41 -5.48
N VAL A 11 6.83 -3.62 -6.45
CA VAL A 11 7.86 -2.59 -6.22
C VAL A 11 7.39 -1.50 -5.25
N CYS A 12 6.17 -1.00 -5.41
CA CYS A 12 5.64 0.04 -4.52
C CYS A 12 5.42 -0.47 -3.10
N TRP A 13 5.01 -1.74 -2.96
CA TRP A 13 4.83 -2.39 -1.67
C TRP A 13 6.16 -2.61 -0.96
N GLU A 14 7.23 -3.00 -1.67
CA GLU A 14 8.57 -3.07 -1.07
C GLU A 14 9.01 -1.74 -0.45
N VAL A 15 8.81 -0.63 -1.17
CA VAL A 15 9.13 0.71 -0.65
C VAL A 15 8.22 1.07 0.52
N TYR A 16 6.94 0.69 0.47
CA TYR A 16 6.01 0.86 1.59
C TYR A 16 6.51 0.12 2.85
N ARG A 17 6.95 -1.14 2.73
CA ARG A 17 7.49 -1.92 3.86
C ARG A 17 8.68 -1.23 4.51
N GLY A 18 9.65 -0.81 3.70
CA GLY A 18 10.83 -0.09 4.20
C GLY A 18 10.46 1.28 4.81
N ALA A 19 9.55 2.02 4.19
CA ALA A 19 9.08 3.31 4.72
C ALA A 19 8.36 3.14 6.06
N ARG A 20 7.50 2.13 6.18
CA ARG A 20 6.76 1.80 7.40
C ARG A 20 7.71 1.40 8.52
N GLU A 21 8.66 0.52 8.25
CA GLU A 21 9.69 0.12 9.23
C GLU A 21 10.48 1.33 9.74
N VAL A 22 10.91 2.24 8.84
CA VAL A 22 11.62 3.47 9.23
C VAL A 22 10.75 4.40 10.07
N LEU A 23 9.46 4.55 9.76
CA LEU A 23 8.56 5.40 10.52
C LEU A 23 8.30 4.84 11.93
N GLU A 24 8.06 3.54 12.03
CA GLU A 24 7.77 2.86 13.29
C GLU A 24 9.02 2.76 14.18
N SER A 25 10.18 2.34 13.63
CA SER A 25 11.41 2.12 14.40
C SER A 25 12.16 3.41 14.73
N LYS A 26 12.31 4.34 13.78
CA LYS A 26 13.21 5.50 13.93
C LYS A 26 12.52 6.77 14.38
N ARG A 27 11.21 6.90 14.12
CA ARG A 27 10.46 8.13 14.41
C ARG A 27 9.40 7.95 15.48
N GLY A 28 9.08 6.72 15.88
CA GLY A 28 8.00 6.43 16.84
C GLY A 28 6.63 6.90 16.33
N ILE A 29 6.49 7.16 15.04
CA ILE A 29 5.24 7.57 14.40
C ILE A 29 4.64 6.29 13.84
N SER A 30 3.51 5.87 14.39
CA SER A 30 2.75 4.77 13.80
C SER A 30 2.41 5.15 12.35
N ALA A 31 2.79 4.31 11.40
CA ALA A 31 2.52 4.51 9.98
C ALA A 31 1.02 4.66 9.66
N LEU A 32 0.17 4.19 10.57
CA LEU A 32 -1.30 4.26 10.50
C LEU A 32 -1.89 5.50 11.18
N LYS A 33 -1.06 6.31 11.85
CA LYS A 33 -1.47 7.55 12.55
C LYS A 33 -0.71 8.75 12.01
N PRO A 34 -0.92 9.11 10.73
CA PRO A 34 -0.23 10.22 10.10
C PRO A 34 -0.44 11.52 10.89
N GLU A 35 -1.58 11.74 11.54
CA GLU A 35 -1.88 12.91 12.39
C GLU A 35 -0.85 13.21 13.49
N LYS A 36 -0.05 12.21 13.88
CA LYS A 36 1.05 12.37 14.85
C LYS A 36 2.35 12.87 14.22
N ALA A 37 2.47 12.80 12.89
CA ALA A 37 3.53 13.49 12.17
C ALA A 37 3.25 15.00 12.26
N GLY A 38 4.13 15.74 12.94
CA GLY A 38 3.96 17.18 13.15
C GLY A 38 3.78 17.97 11.84
N LYS A 39 3.23 19.20 11.96
CA LYS A 39 2.93 20.18 10.88
C LYS A 39 2.82 19.56 9.47
N PHE A 40 1.63 19.05 9.14
CA PHE A 40 1.16 18.85 7.77
C PHE A 40 1.13 20.21 7.06
N LEU A 41 2.27 20.59 6.48
CA LEU A 41 2.34 21.73 5.58
C LEU A 41 2.28 21.15 4.17
N TRP A 42 1.14 21.33 3.51
CA TRP A 42 1.06 21.17 2.07
C TRP A 42 2.12 22.11 1.45
N ARG A 43 3.18 21.54 0.89
CA ARG A 43 4.27 22.31 0.24
C ARG A 43 4.61 21.66 -1.11
N PRO A 44 4.26 22.32 -2.22
CA PRO A 44 4.63 21.83 -3.55
C PRO A 44 6.16 21.76 -3.77
N ASP A 45 6.94 22.51 -2.98
CA ASP A 45 8.39 22.71 -3.21
C ASP A 45 9.29 21.81 -2.36
N VAL A 46 8.73 20.95 -1.51
CA VAL A 46 9.48 20.07 -0.60
C VAL A 46 9.37 18.63 -1.10
N LYS A 47 10.52 17.95 -1.22
CA LYS A 47 10.59 16.53 -1.61
C LYS A 47 9.57 15.70 -0.84
N ALA A 48 8.85 14.83 -1.56
CA ALA A 48 7.84 13.97 -0.96
C ALA A 48 8.44 13.16 0.19
N ARG A 49 7.70 13.04 1.28
CA ARG A 49 8.15 12.42 2.52
C ARG A 49 7.72 10.96 2.60
N LEU A 50 8.40 10.18 3.44
CA LEU A 50 8.04 8.78 3.70
C LEU A 50 6.63 8.60 4.26
N ASN A 51 6.14 9.55 5.09
CA ASN A 51 4.77 9.51 5.59
C ASN A 51 3.73 9.76 4.50
N GLU A 52 4.05 10.59 3.50
CA GLU A 52 3.19 10.83 2.34
C GLU A 52 3.15 9.58 1.46
N TRP A 53 4.29 8.94 1.22
CA TRP A 53 4.34 7.66 0.47
C TRP A 53 3.45 6.59 1.11
N VAL A 54 3.53 6.43 2.44
CA VAL A 54 2.71 5.46 3.19
C VAL A 54 1.21 5.81 3.08
N ALA A 55 0.87 7.09 3.20
CA ALA A 55 -0.52 7.54 3.06
C ALA A 55 -1.04 7.34 1.63
N ASP A 56 -0.27 7.73 0.61
CA ASP A 56 -0.66 7.60 -0.79
C ASP A 56 -0.79 6.14 -1.22
N PHE A 57 0.07 5.25 -0.73
CA PHE A 57 -0.05 3.81 -0.94
C PHE A 57 -1.37 3.27 -0.38
N ALA A 58 -1.73 3.67 0.84
CA ALA A 58 -2.98 3.26 1.47
C ALA A 58 -4.21 3.83 0.74
N LEU A 59 -4.17 5.10 0.34
CA LEU A 59 -5.24 5.76 -0.41
C LEU A 59 -5.39 5.20 -1.83
N ALA A 60 -4.30 4.80 -2.47
CA ALA A 60 -4.33 4.13 -3.77
C ALA A 60 -5.01 2.77 -3.66
N GLY A 61 -4.61 1.95 -2.69
CA GLY A 61 -5.26 0.65 -2.51
C GLY A 61 -6.72 0.77 -2.07
N GLN A 62 -7.06 1.78 -1.27
CA GLN A 62 -8.44 2.06 -0.91
C GLN A 62 -9.29 2.41 -2.15
N ALA A 63 -8.83 3.35 -2.98
CA ALA A 63 -9.57 3.73 -4.18
C ALA A 63 -9.69 2.59 -5.19
N ALA A 64 -8.66 1.74 -5.32
CA ALA A 64 -8.69 0.60 -6.23
C ALA A 64 -9.70 -0.50 -5.83
N LEU A 65 -10.08 -0.55 -4.55
CA LEU A 65 -10.90 -1.61 -3.96
C LEU A 65 -12.21 -1.08 -3.33
N ASP A 66 -12.61 0.16 -3.61
CA ASP A 66 -13.78 0.83 -3.00
C ASP A 66 -15.15 0.32 -3.53
N GLU A 67 -15.14 -0.67 -4.42
CA GLU A 67 -16.36 -1.24 -4.96
C GLU A 67 -16.95 -2.34 -4.03
N PRO A 68 -18.29 -2.45 -3.90
CA PRO A 68 -18.92 -3.38 -2.95
C PRO A 68 -18.55 -4.86 -3.16
N ASP A 69 -18.31 -5.28 -4.40
CA ASP A 69 -17.85 -6.62 -4.78
C ASP A 69 -16.46 -6.97 -4.21
N ARG A 70 -15.70 -5.95 -3.81
CA ARG A 70 -14.31 -6.07 -3.35
C ARG A 70 -14.12 -5.80 -1.87
N ALA A 71 -15.19 -5.68 -1.09
CA ALA A 71 -15.11 -5.48 0.35
C ALA A 71 -14.16 -6.49 1.02
N SER A 72 -14.23 -7.77 0.65
CA SER A 72 -13.34 -8.80 1.20
C SER A 72 -11.87 -8.62 0.76
N ARG A 73 -11.62 -8.14 -0.47
CA ARG A 73 -10.26 -7.81 -0.94
C ARG A 73 -9.72 -6.59 -0.20
N MET A 74 -10.57 -5.60 0.10
CA MET A 74 -10.20 -4.46 0.94
C MET A 74 -9.76 -4.91 2.33
N VAL A 75 -10.47 -5.86 2.95
CA VAL A 75 -10.08 -6.41 4.26
C VAL A 75 -8.72 -7.11 4.16
N MET A 76 -8.52 -7.96 3.14
CA MET A 76 -7.22 -8.60 2.90
C MET A 76 -6.11 -7.57 2.65
N PHE A 77 -6.39 -6.52 1.88
CA PHE A 77 -5.47 -5.41 1.63
C PHE A 77 -5.03 -4.72 2.92
N ARG A 78 -6.00 -4.37 3.77
CA ARG A 78 -5.76 -3.71 5.06
C ARG A 78 -5.00 -4.60 6.03
N MET A 79 -5.31 -5.89 6.11
CA MET A 79 -4.66 -6.79 7.04
C MET A 79 -3.25 -7.20 6.61
N TYR A 80 -3.13 -7.73 5.40
CA TYR A 80 -1.89 -8.35 4.94
C TYR A 80 -0.91 -7.31 4.41
N TYR A 81 -1.34 -6.46 3.48
CA TYR A 81 -0.43 -5.53 2.79
C TYR A 81 -0.16 -4.27 3.61
N LEU A 82 -1.20 -3.62 4.14
CA LEU A 82 -1.03 -2.44 5.01
C LEU A 82 -0.65 -2.84 6.42
N GLY A 83 -1.36 -3.82 7.00
CA GLY A 83 -1.20 -4.25 8.39
C GLY A 83 0.06 -5.07 8.64
N MET A 84 0.70 -5.62 7.60
CA MET A 84 1.85 -6.52 7.69
C MET A 84 1.56 -7.77 8.54
N ALA A 85 0.29 -8.21 8.56
CA ALA A 85 -0.08 -9.44 9.23
C ALA A 85 0.65 -10.64 8.58
N PRO A 86 1.18 -11.59 9.35
CA PRO A 86 1.77 -12.81 8.80
C PRO A 86 0.77 -13.56 7.92
N TYR A 87 1.28 -14.20 6.87
CA TYR A 87 0.47 -14.94 5.89
C TYR A 87 -0.51 -15.90 6.56
N GLU A 88 -0.02 -16.78 7.44
CA GLU A 88 -0.85 -17.78 8.12
C GLU A 88 -1.96 -17.15 8.96
N THR A 89 -1.64 -16.07 9.69
CA THR A 89 -2.61 -15.34 10.50
C THR A 89 -3.69 -14.69 9.64
N ALA A 90 -3.30 -14.02 8.55
CA ALA A 90 -4.23 -13.35 7.67
C ALA A 90 -5.12 -14.35 6.90
N ARG A 91 -4.54 -15.42 6.37
CA ARG A 91 -5.25 -16.47 5.64
C ARG A 91 -6.26 -17.18 6.53
N HIS A 92 -5.85 -17.55 7.76
CA HIS A 92 -6.73 -18.19 8.73
C HIS A 92 -7.87 -17.26 9.14
N PHE A 93 -7.59 -16.00 9.47
CA PHE A 93 -8.61 -15.03 9.85
C PHE A 93 -9.65 -14.78 8.75
N LEU A 94 -9.21 -14.72 7.49
CA LEU A 94 -10.10 -14.51 6.34
C LEU A 94 -10.84 -15.79 5.92
N GLY A 95 -10.53 -16.95 6.50
CA GLY A 95 -11.15 -18.23 6.15
C GLY A 95 -10.86 -18.67 4.72
N LEU A 96 -9.68 -18.32 4.17
CA LEU A 96 -9.36 -18.55 2.76
C LEU A 96 -8.64 -19.88 2.52
N SER A 97 -9.06 -20.58 1.46
CA SER A 97 -8.24 -21.61 0.84
C SER A 97 -7.01 -21.00 0.16
N GLU A 98 -6.02 -21.83 -0.13
CA GLU A 98 -4.78 -21.38 -0.80
C GLU A 98 -5.05 -20.80 -2.18
N MET A 99 -5.91 -21.48 -2.93
CA MET A 99 -6.32 -21.05 -4.25
C MET A 99 -7.01 -19.69 -4.20
N ASN A 100 -7.91 -19.47 -3.23
CA ASN A 100 -8.57 -18.18 -3.07
C ASN A 100 -7.60 -17.09 -2.62
N TRP A 101 -6.63 -17.42 -1.76
CA TRP A 101 -5.57 -16.49 -1.39
C TRP A 101 -4.81 -15.99 -2.63
N VAL A 102 -4.35 -16.92 -3.49
CA VAL A 102 -3.61 -16.59 -4.71
C VAL A 102 -4.47 -15.71 -5.62
N ASN A 103 -5.70 -16.12 -5.90
CA ASN A 103 -6.63 -15.36 -6.75
C ASN A 103 -6.87 -13.94 -6.24
N TRP A 104 -7.10 -13.79 -4.93
CA TRP A 104 -7.36 -12.47 -4.33
C TRP A 104 -6.09 -11.61 -4.33
N SER A 105 -4.94 -12.20 -4.02
CA SER A 105 -3.66 -11.50 -4.02
C SER A 105 -3.29 -10.99 -5.43
N GLU A 106 -3.54 -11.78 -6.47
CA GLU A 106 -3.31 -11.36 -7.85
C GLU A 106 -4.26 -10.23 -8.26
N GLU A 107 -5.55 -10.36 -7.92
CA GLU A 107 -6.54 -9.31 -8.19
C GLU A 107 -6.18 -7.98 -7.50
N ILE A 108 -5.79 -8.02 -6.22
CA ILE A 108 -5.37 -6.85 -5.45
C ILE A 108 -4.15 -6.21 -6.11
N ARG A 109 -3.09 -7.00 -6.38
CA ARG A 109 -1.85 -6.50 -7.00
C ARG A 109 -2.13 -5.83 -8.34
N ARG A 110 -2.96 -6.45 -9.19
CA ARG A 110 -3.31 -5.91 -10.49
C ARG A 110 -4.05 -4.57 -10.38
N ARG A 111 -5.08 -4.49 -9.54
CA ARG A 111 -5.91 -3.28 -9.41
C ARG A 111 -5.17 -2.15 -8.71
N CYS A 112 -4.56 -2.44 -7.57
CA CYS A 112 -3.80 -1.44 -6.81
C CYS A 112 -2.58 -0.96 -7.60
N GLY A 113 -1.88 -1.84 -8.31
CA GLY A 113 -0.76 -1.47 -9.18
C GLY A 113 -1.17 -0.56 -10.34
N ALA A 114 -2.34 -0.80 -10.95
CA ALA A 114 -2.87 0.08 -11.99
C ALA A 114 -3.21 1.46 -11.43
N GLU A 115 -3.76 1.52 -10.22
CA GLU A 115 -4.04 2.77 -9.53
C GLU A 115 -2.76 3.54 -9.13
N MET A 116 -1.72 2.83 -8.69
CA MET A 116 -0.40 3.42 -8.39
C MET A 116 0.27 3.99 -9.64
N LEU A 117 0.14 3.31 -10.79
CA LEU A 117 0.55 3.85 -12.08
C LEU A 117 -0.22 5.13 -12.41
N ARG A 118 -1.55 5.11 -12.27
CA ARG A 118 -2.42 6.26 -12.55
C ARG A 118 -2.08 7.48 -11.68
N ARG A 119 -1.65 7.26 -10.43
CA ARG A 119 -1.23 8.30 -9.48
C ARG A 119 0.23 8.72 -9.60
N GLY A 120 1.01 8.11 -10.50
CA GLY A 120 2.43 8.47 -10.69
C GLY A 120 3.35 8.04 -9.55
N MET A 121 2.94 7.08 -8.71
CA MET A 121 3.80 6.53 -7.65
C MET A 121 4.94 5.68 -8.21
N PHE A 122 4.79 5.15 -9.42
CA PHE A 122 5.79 4.33 -10.09
C PHE A 122 6.49 5.08 -11.24
N PRO A 123 7.82 4.97 -11.37
CA PRO A 123 8.74 4.31 -10.43
C PRO A 123 8.94 5.15 -9.15
N PRO A 124 9.11 4.53 -7.97
CA PRO A 124 9.23 5.24 -6.69
C PRO A 124 10.30 6.33 -6.67
N ARG A 125 11.39 6.14 -7.42
CA ARG A 125 12.46 7.15 -7.55
C ARG A 125 11.95 8.50 -8.05
N LYS A 126 10.95 8.53 -8.94
CA LYS A 126 10.36 9.78 -9.44
C LYS A 126 9.46 10.45 -8.42
N TYR A 127 8.86 9.67 -7.52
CA TYR A 127 8.00 10.19 -6.46
C TYR A 127 8.78 11.03 -5.45
N PHE A 128 9.99 10.60 -5.08
CA PHE A 128 10.80 11.28 -4.05
C PHE A 128 11.67 12.44 -4.56
N GLY A 129 11.79 12.62 -5.87
CA GLY A 129 12.62 13.69 -6.49
C GLY A 129 14.10 13.34 -6.60
#